data_AF-A0AAV7G8P2-F1
#
_entry.id   AF-A0AAV7G8P2-F1
#
_cell.length_a   1.000
_cell.length_b   1.000
_cell.length_c   1.000
_cell.angle_alpha   90.00
_cell.angle_beta   90.00
_cell.angle_gamma   90.00
#
_symmetry.space_group_name_H-M   'P 1'
#
loop_
_entity.id
_entity.type
_entity.pdbx_description
1 polymer ?
#
loop_
_entity_poly.entity_id
_entity_poly.type
_entity_poly.pdbx_seq_one_letter_code
_entity_poly.pdbx_strand_id
1 'polypeptide(L)'
;MIEEINKVKGSVDYVGVNQYTSYYMFDPHLPNQGPTRYQTDWNVGFAYQCDGVPIGPRAYSDWLYIVPWGMYKAVTYVKENYQSSESGMDDPGNVTLPVGVHDTTRLNYYKSYITELKRAMDDGDTWKNLLSAFKTFDPGGLILMSTIPL
;
A
#
# COMPACT_ATOMS: atom_id res chain seq x y z
N MET A 1 10.34 21.07 21.92
CA MET A 1 10.79 20.15 20.84
C MET A 1 11.16 18.77 21.38
N ILE A 2 12.07 18.67 22.37
CA ILE A 2 12.43 17.37 22.99
C ILE A 2 11.24 16.67 23.66
N GLU A 3 10.36 17.43 24.32
CA GLU A 3 9.16 16.88 24.97
C GLU A 3 8.20 16.19 23.99
N GLU A 4 7.91 16.83 22.86
CA GLU A 4 7.05 16.27 21.81
C GLU A 4 7.68 15.03 21.15
N ILE A 5 9.01 15.03 20.95
CA ILE A 5 9.75 13.85 20.46
C ILE A 5 9.56 12.67 21.41
N ASN A 6 9.66 12.90 22.72
CA ASN A 6 9.50 11.86 23.73
C ASN A 6 8.04 11.35 23.83
N LYS A 7 7.05 12.21 23.56
CA LYS A 7 5.64 11.80 23.51
C LYS A 7 5.33 10.89 22.30
N VAL A 8 5.98 11.13 21.16
CA VAL A 8 5.72 10.36 19.91
C VAL A 8 6.53 9.06 19.87
N LYS A 9 7.73 9.03 20.47
CA LYS A 9 8.59 7.85 20.44
C LYS A 9 7.98 6.69 21.24
N GLY A 10 7.63 5.61 20.55
CA GLY A 10 7.07 4.40 21.17
C GLY A 10 5.61 4.55 21.60
N SER A 11 4.89 5.56 21.10
CA SER A 11 3.47 5.78 21.43
C SER A 11 2.50 4.92 20.60
N VAL A 12 2.98 3.81 20.02
CA VAL A 12 2.21 2.96 19.12
C VAL A 12 2.39 1.50 19.55
N ASP A 13 1.29 0.84 19.88
CA ASP A 13 1.26 -0.59 20.21
C ASP A 13 1.18 -1.46 18.95
N TYR A 14 0.49 -0.97 17.91
CA TYR A 14 0.32 -1.61 16.60
C TYR A 14 0.28 -0.56 15.51
N VAL A 15 0.88 -0.88 14.37
CA VAL A 15 0.84 -0.04 13.17
C VAL A 15 -0.10 -0.69 12.15
N GLY A 16 -0.66 0.11 11.24
CA GLY A 16 -1.50 -0.31 10.11
C GLY A 16 -0.84 0.09 8.77
N VAL A 17 -0.82 -0.77 7.74
CA VAL A 17 -0.35 -0.49 6.36
C VAL A 17 -1.47 -0.68 5.36
N ASN A 18 -2.18 0.41 5.10
CA ASN A 18 -3.23 0.40 4.12
C ASN A 18 -2.62 0.48 2.69
N GLN A 19 -2.39 -0.67 2.05
CA GLN A 19 -1.87 -0.75 0.68
C GLN A 19 -2.89 -1.39 -0.26
N TYR A 20 -3.03 -0.78 -1.44
CA TYR A 20 -3.99 -1.14 -2.50
C TYR A 20 -3.32 -1.41 -3.85
N THR A 21 -2.24 -0.68 -4.15
CA THR A 21 -1.57 -0.65 -5.46
C THR A 21 -0.11 -0.27 -5.28
N SER A 22 0.69 -0.46 -6.33
CA SER A 22 2.06 0.05 -6.42
C SER A 22 2.27 0.80 -7.73
N TYR A 23 3.29 1.65 -7.75
CA TYR A 23 3.72 2.44 -8.91
C TYR A 23 5.24 2.31 -9.08
N TYR A 24 5.72 2.47 -10.30
CA TYR A 24 7.12 2.77 -10.56
C TYR A 24 7.40 4.22 -10.18
N MET A 25 8.62 4.49 -9.72
CA MET A 25 9.09 5.83 -9.41
C MET A 25 10.29 6.19 -10.29
N PHE A 26 10.39 7.46 -10.66
CA PHE A 26 11.50 7.99 -11.42
C PHE A 26 11.86 9.41 -10.97
N ASP A 27 13.11 9.81 -11.16
CA ASP A 27 13.53 11.20 -10.99
C ASP A 27 12.94 12.02 -12.15
N PRO A 28 12.06 12.99 -11.87
CA PRO A 28 11.40 13.76 -12.92
C PRO A 28 12.32 14.84 -13.52
N HIS A 29 13.55 15.00 -13.02
CA HIS A 29 14.53 16.00 -13.43
C HIS A 29 13.96 17.42 -13.51
N LEU A 30 13.08 17.76 -12.56
CA LEU A 30 12.40 19.05 -12.56
C LEU A 30 13.38 20.15 -12.14
N PRO A 31 13.43 21.28 -12.87
CA PRO A 31 14.18 22.44 -12.42
C PRO A 31 13.56 22.94 -11.11
N ASN A 32 14.40 23.53 -10.26
CA ASN A 32 13.97 24.10 -9.00
C ASN A 32 12.95 25.22 -9.29
N GLN A 33 11.66 24.92 -9.14
CA GLN A 33 10.59 25.88 -9.41
C GLN A 33 10.18 26.53 -8.08
N GLY A 34 9.73 27.79 -8.15
CA GLY A 34 9.25 28.56 -7.00
C GLY A 34 8.11 27.88 -6.23
N PRO A 35 7.47 28.61 -5.30
CA PRO A 35 6.97 28.07 -4.02
C PRO A 35 6.43 26.64 -4.11
N THR A 36 7.08 25.75 -3.37
CA THR A 36 6.81 24.32 -3.43
C THR A 36 5.43 23.98 -2.85
N ARG A 37 4.87 22.86 -3.31
CA ARG A 37 3.69 22.20 -2.76
C ARG A 37 4.13 20.89 -2.11
N TYR A 38 3.33 20.39 -1.16
CA TYR A 38 3.60 19.11 -0.48
C TYR A 38 3.99 17.96 -1.44
N GLN A 39 3.32 17.84 -2.58
CA GLN A 39 3.61 16.79 -3.57
C GLN A 39 4.91 17.04 -4.36
N THR A 40 5.26 18.31 -4.61
CA THR A 40 6.50 18.64 -5.35
C THR A 40 7.73 18.52 -4.46
N ASP A 41 7.57 18.60 -3.13
CA ASP A 41 8.67 18.40 -2.17
C ASP A 41 9.23 16.96 -2.20
N TRP A 42 8.43 15.99 -2.66
CA TRP A 42 8.89 14.61 -2.80
C TRP A 42 9.95 14.43 -3.90
N ASN A 43 9.99 15.38 -4.85
CA ASN A 43 10.88 15.39 -6.01
C ASN A 43 10.92 14.05 -6.76
N VAL A 44 9.74 13.44 -6.98
CA VAL A 44 9.58 12.13 -7.60
C VAL A 44 8.41 12.10 -8.56
N GLY A 45 8.58 11.42 -9.69
CA GLY A 45 7.53 11.08 -10.64
C GLY A 45 7.02 9.66 -10.41
N PHE A 46 5.73 9.42 -10.74
CA PHE A 46 5.10 8.10 -10.65
C PHE A 46 4.66 7.62 -12.02
N ALA A 47 4.87 6.34 -12.31
CA ALA A 47 4.42 5.70 -13.54
C ALA A 47 3.72 4.37 -13.25
N TYR A 48 2.60 4.12 -13.92
CA TYR A 48 1.88 2.83 -13.83
C TYR A 48 2.40 1.80 -14.84
N GLN A 49 3.28 2.21 -15.75
CA GLN A 49 3.87 1.34 -16.78
C GLN A 49 5.36 1.64 -16.94
N CYS A 50 6.12 0.61 -17.30
CA CYS A 50 7.52 0.70 -17.70
C CYS A 50 7.65 0.07 -19.08
N ASP A 51 8.29 0.77 -20.03
CA ASP A 51 8.46 0.30 -21.42
C ASP A 51 7.15 -0.15 -22.11
N GLY A 52 6.05 0.55 -21.80
CA GLY A 52 4.72 0.25 -22.32
C GLY A 52 4.02 -0.96 -21.68
N VAL A 53 4.64 -1.59 -20.67
CA VAL A 53 4.06 -2.69 -19.91
C VAL A 53 3.50 -2.17 -18.58
N PRO A 54 2.18 -2.28 -18.34
CA PRO A 54 1.60 -1.92 -17.05
C PRO A 54 2.16 -2.77 -15.91
N ILE A 55 2.34 -2.14 -14.74
CA ILE A 55 2.84 -2.78 -13.51
C ILE A 55 1.94 -3.94 -13.03
N GLY A 56 0.67 -3.90 -13.41
CA GLY A 56 -0.31 -4.93 -13.17
C GLY A 56 -1.63 -4.64 -13.92
N PRO A 57 -2.60 -5.55 -13.86
CA PRO A 57 -3.94 -5.31 -14.37
C PRO A 57 -4.60 -4.14 -13.65
N ARG A 58 -5.33 -3.28 -14.36
CA ARG A 58 -6.09 -2.19 -13.74
C ARG A 58 -7.43 -2.71 -13.21
N ALA A 59 -7.81 -2.28 -12.02
CA ALA A 59 -9.14 -2.54 -11.47
C ALA A 59 -10.16 -1.54 -12.04
N TYR A 60 -11.24 -1.26 -11.29
CA TYR A 60 -12.26 -0.31 -11.73
C TYR A 60 -11.80 1.15 -11.63
N SER A 61 -11.15 1.51 -10.52
CA SER A 61 -10.63 2.86 -10.28
C SER A 61 -9.39 3.13 -11.14
N ASP A 62 -9.35 4.30 -11.81
CA ASP A 62 -8.24 4.66 -12.73
C ASP A 62 -6.85 4.66 -12.08
N TRP A 63 -6.80 4.90 -10.76
CA TRP A 63 -5.57 4.93 -9.97
C TRP A 63 -5.16 3.57 -9.39
N LEU A 64 -5.98 2.52 -9.55
CA LEU A 64 -5.79 1.26 -8.84
C LEU A 64 -5.34 0.14 -9.79
N TYR A 65 -4.09 -0.28 -9.61
CA TYR A 65 -3.49 -1.41 -10.30
C TYR A 65 -3.33 -2.57 -9.32
N ILE A 66 -3.67 -3.77 -9.77
CA ILE A 66 -3.61 -4.99 -8.97
C ILE A 66 -2.16 -5.46 -8.93
N VAL A 67 -1.46 -5.13 -7.84
CA VAL A 67 -0.03 -5.39 -7.68
C VAL A 67 0.25 -6.09 -6.33
N PRO A 68 -0.05 -7.39 -6.19
CA PRO A 68 -0.02 -8.09 -4.90
C PRO A 68 1.36 -8.17 -4.26
N TRP A 69 2.41 -8.32 -5.07
CA TRP A 69 3.79 -8.32 -4.57
C TRP A 69 4.18 -6.98 -3.92
N GLY A 70 3.43 -5.90 -4.20
CA GLY A 70 3.60 -4.60 -3.57
C GLY A 70 3.32 -4.62 -2.08
N MET A 71 2.38 -5.44 -1.63
CA MET A 71 2.07 -5.65 -0.20
C MET A 71 3.26 -6.24 0.54
N TYR A 72 3.84 -7.32 -0.01
CA TYR A 72 5.02 -7.96 0.56
C TYR A 72 6.15 -6.95 0.77
N LYS A 73 6.43 -6.13 -0.26
CA LYS A 73 7.47 -5.08 -0.17
C LYS A 73 7.11 -4.01 0.87
N ALA A 74 5.85 -3.59 0.95
CA ALA A 74 5.40 -2.61 1.94
C ALA A 74 5.63 -3.09 3.37
N VAL A 75 5.15 -4.30 3.67
CA VAL A 75 5.20 -4.88 5.02
C VAL A 75 6.63 -5.23 5.41
N THR A 76 7.43 -5.77 4.48
CA THR A 76 8.86 -6.01 4.72
C THR A 76 9.63 -4.73 4.97
N TYR A 77 9.41 -3.69 4.15
CA TYR A 77 10.04 -2.39 4.35
C TYR A 77 9.67 -1.78 5.70
N VAL A 78 8.38 -1.81 6.07
CA VAL A 78 7.93 -1.39 7.39
C VAL A 78 8.67 -2.23 8.42
N LYS A 79 8.51 -3.56 8.46
CA LYS A 79 9.20 -4.45 9.43
C LYS A 79 10.70 -4.15 9.61
N GLU A 80 11.44 -3.95 8.53
CA GLU A 80 12.88 -3.68 8.55
C GLU A 80 13.24 -2.30 9.13
N ASN A 81 12.35 -1.31 8.99
CA ASN A 81 12.63 0.08 9.35
C ASN A 81 11.78 0.60 10.53
N TYR A 82 10.63 -0.01 10.80
CA TYR A 82 9.53 0.42 11.68
C TYR A 82 8.67 -0.79 12.11
N GLN A 83 8.39 -0.98 13.39
CA GLN A 83 7.76 -2.24 13.86
C GLN A 83 6.25 -2.39 13.46
N SER A 84 5.94 -3.35 12.55
CA SER A 84 4.65 -4.04 12.15
C SER A 84 3.55 -3.25 11.38
N SER A 85 2.53 -3.89 10.73
CA SER A 85 1.42 -3.21 9.96
C SER A 85 0.26 -4.05 9.28
N GLU A 86 -0.98 -3.50 9.10
CA GLU A 86 -2.29 -4.05 8.50
C GLU A 86 -2.85 -3.48 7.14
N SER A 87 -3.47 -4.27 6.22
CA SER A 87 -3.93 -3.84 4.84
C SER A 87 -5.37 -4.15 4.30
N GLY A 88 -5.86 -3.49 3.21
CA GLY A 88 -7.23 -3.63 2.60
C GLY A 88 -7.41 -3.46 1.05
N MET A 89 -8.67 -3.47 0.51
CA MET A 89 -9.07 -3.34 -0.94
C MET A 89 -10.35 -2.48 -1.15
N ASP A 90 -10.55 -1.82 -2.29
CA ASP A 90 -11.81 -1.15 -2.71
C ASP A 90 -12.69 -2.02 -3.66
N ASP A 91 -13.98 -1.65 -3.82
CA ASP A 91 -14.94 -2.26 -4.76
C ASP A 91 -15.99 -1.21 -5.22
N PRO A 92 -16.61 -1.32 -6.41
CA PRO A 92 -17.59 -0.34 -6.88
C PRO A 92 -18.85 -0.30 -6.01
N GLY A 93 -19.32 0.90 -5.66
CA GLY A 93 -20.49 1.10 -4.81
C GLY A 93 -21.85 0.79 -5.44
N ASN A 94 -21.90 0.35 -6.71
CA ASN A 94 -23.12 0.09 -7.47
C ASN A 94 -23.28 -1.38 -7.93
N VAL A 95 -22.57 -2.30 -7.27
CA VAL A 95 -22.65 -3.74 -7.59
C VAL A 95 -24.01 -4.30 -7.17
N THR A 96 -24.67 -5.01 -8.09
CA THR A 96 -25.93 -5.72 -7.79
C THR A 96 -25.67 -6.95 -6.93
N LEU A 97 -26.64 -7.31 -6.08
CA LEU A 97 -26.51 -8.46 -5.16
C LEU A 97 -26.00 -9.76 -5.85
N PRO A 98 -26.50 -10.16 -7.04
CA PRO A 98 -26.04 -11.38 -7.70
C PRO A 98 -24.56 -11.33 -8.13
N VAL A 99 -24.05 -10.14 -8.45
CA VAL A 99 -22.66 -9.92 -8.88
C VAL A 99 -21.74 -9.83 -7.67
N GLY A 100 -22.16 -9.14 -6.61
CA GLY A 100 -21.38 -9.02 -5.36
C GLY A 100 -21.17 -10.35 -4.64
N VAL A 101 -22.13 -11.28 -4.76
CA VAL A 101 -22.03 -12.63 -4.17
C VAL A 101 -21.05 -13.53 -4.96
N HIS A 102 -20.76 -13.21 -6.22
CA HIS A 102 -19.81 -13.92 -7.08
C HIS A 102 -18.59 -13.06 -7.45
N ASP A 103 -18.10 -12.28 -6.49
CA ASP A 103 -16.94 -11.42 -6.68
C ASP A 103 -15.63 -12.21 -6.61
N THR A 104 -15.29 -12.84 -7.74
CA THR A 104 -14.03 -13.57 -7.90
C THR A 104 -12.82 -12.64 -7.86
N THR A 105 -12.99 -11.36 -8.16
CA THR A 105 -11.89 -10.38 -8.18
C THR A 105 -11.43 -10.08 -6.77
N ARG A 106 -12.35 -9.70 -5.88
CA ARG A 106 -12.07 -9.50 -4.45
C ARG A 106 -11.56 -10.78 -3.78
N LEU A 107 -12.15 -11.93 -4.12
CA LEU A 107 -11.71 -13.21 -3.61
C LEU A 107 -10.27 -13.53 -4.02
N ASN A 108 -9.90 -13.29 -5.29
CA ASN A 108 -8.53 -13.49 -5.77
C ASN A 108 -7.56 -12.44 -5.22
N TYR A 109 -8.01 -11.20 -5.06
CA TYR A 109 -7.23 -10.15 -4.39
C TYR A 109 -6.86 -10.58 -2.97
N TYR A 110 -7.85 -10.87 -2.12
CA TYR A 110 -7.55 -11.27 -0.74
C TYR A 110 -6.75 -12.57 -0.67
N LYS A 111 -7.05 -13.57 -1.51
CA LYS A 111 -6.24 -14.80 -1.55
C LYS A 111 -4.78 -14.53 -1.88
N SER A 112 -4.49 -13.71 -2.90
CA SER A 112 -3.11 -13.41 -3.29
C SER A 112 -2.38 -12.61 -2.22
N TYR A 113 -3.03 -11.61 -1.62
CA TYR A 113 -2.46 -10.80 -0.56
C TYR A 113 -2.21 -11.58 0.73
N ILE A 114 -3.17 -12.42 1.16
CA ILE A 114 -3.00 -13.32 2.31
C ILE A 114 -1.88 -14.33 2.05
N THR A 115 -1.71 -14.78 0.79
CA THR A 115 -0.62 -15.70 0.43
C THR A 115 0.75 -15.04 0.58
N GLU A 116 0.92 -13.81 0.09
CA GLU A 116 2.17 -13.07 0.25
C GLU A 116 2.42 -12.66 1.70
N LEU A 117 1.38 -12.29 2.46
CA LEU A 117 1.47 -12.06 3.90
C LEU A 117 1.93 -13.32 4.62
N LYS A 118 1.32 -14.48 4.32
CA LYS A 118 1.70 -15.76 4.89
C LYS A 118 3.15 -16.11 4.55
N ARG A 119 3.58 -15.87 3.32
CA ARG A 119 4.97 -16.09 2.92
C ARG A 119 5.93 -15.23 3.74
N ALA A 120 5.62 -13.94 3.91
CA ALA A 120 6.39 -13.08 4.81
C ALA A 120 6.41 -13.64 6.24
N MET A 121 5.28 -14.18 6.71
CA MET A 121 5.16 -14.82 8.02
C MET A 121 6.06 -16.05 8.17
N ASP A 122 6.09 -16.92 7.17
CA ASP A 122 6.89 -18.14 7.21
C ASP A 122 8.41 -17.83 7.13
N ASP A 123 8.80 -16.70 6.53
CA ASP A 123 10.19 -16.25 6.39
C ASP A 123 10.76 -15.52 7.64
N GLY A 124 10.01 -15.40 8.76
CA GLY A 124 10.49 -14.72 9.98
C GLY A 124 10.01 -15.32 11.31
N ASP A 125 10.85 -15.28 12.36
CA ASP A 125 10.61 -15.95 13.65
C ASP A 125 9.85 -15.13 14.73
N THR A 126 9.22 -13.99 14.39
CA THR A 126 8.63 -13.11 15.42
C THR A 126 7.30 -12.46 14.99
N TRP A 127 6.20 -13.22 15.04
CA TRP A 127 4.87 -12.76 14.56
C TRP A 127 3.80 -12.55 15.64
N LYS A 128 4.15 -12.48 16.93
CA LYS A 128 3.15 -12.47 18.00
C LYS A 128 2.18 -11.27 18.01
N ASN A 129 2.43 -10.22 17.23
CA ASN A 129 1.67 -8.96 17.28
C ASN A 129 1.06 -8.51 15.94
N LEU A 130 0.95 -9.37 14.91
CA LEU A 130 0.17 -9.02 13.72
C LEU A 130 -1.30 -9.39 13.91
N LEU A 131 -2.16 -8.37 14.03
CA LEU A 131 -3.56 -8.50 13.67
C LEU A 131 -3.69 -8.10 12.19
N SER A 132 -4.63 -8.69 11.44
CA SER A 132 -4.94 -8.25 10.07
C SER A 132 -6.45 -8.04 9.96
N ALA A 133 -6.90 -6.79 10.00
CA ALA A 133 -8.28 -6.41 9.68
C ALA A 133 -8.40 -5.96 8.22
N PHE A 134 -8.97 -6.82 7.37
CA PHE A 134 -9.34 -6.44 6.00
C PHE A 134 -10.60 -5.56 6.04
N LYS A 135 -10.44 -4.26 5.79
CA LYS A 135 -11.56 -3.34 5.56
C LYS A 135 -11.71 -3.03 4.07
N THR A 136 -12.96 -2.93 3.64
CA THR A 136 -13.32 -2.25 2.39
C THR A 136 -13.02 -0.76 2.55
N PHE A 137 -12.42 -0.14 1.53
CA PHE A 137 -12.02 1.27 1.51
C PHE A 137 -13.08 2.22 2.10
N ASP A 138 -12.66 3.08 3.02
CA ASP A 138 -13.43 4.19 3.60
C ASP A 138 -12.65 5.49 3.28
N PRO A 139 -13.26 6.57 2.72
CA PRO A 139 -12.56 7.67 2.04
C PRO A 139 -11.63 8.55 2.90
N GLY A 140 -11.33 8.18 4.14
CA GLY A 140 -10.52 8.96 5.09
C GLY A 140 -9.19 8.32 5.51
N GLY A 141 -8.82 7.16 4.97
CA GLY A 141 -7.63 6.41 5.39
C GLY A 141 -6.32 6.85 4.73
N LEU A 142 -5.26 7.00 5.52
CA LEU A 142 -3.89 7.22 5.04
C LEU A 142 -3.44 6.05 4.15
N ILE A 143 -2.97 6.32 2.93
CA ILE A 143 -2.50 5.32 1.97
C ILE A 143 -0.97 5.21 2.12
N LEU A 144 -0.47 4.00 2.39
CA LEU A 144 0.96 3.70 2.34
C LEU A 144 1.30 3.09 0.98
N MET A 145 2.02 3.86 0.16
CA MET A 145 2.55 3.42 -1.13
C MET A 145 3.86 2.67 -0.90
N SER A 146 3.92 1.39 -1.30
CA SER A 146 5.20 0.70 -1.45
C SER A 146 5.82 1.04 -2.80
N THR A 147 7.10 1.36 -2.75
CA THR A 147 7.86 1.92 -3.87
C THR A 147 8.83 0.89 -4.42
N ILE A 148 8.98 0.85 -5.75
CA ILE A 148 10.12 0.21 -6.41
C ILE A 148 10.93 1.34 -7.07
N PRO A 149 12.20 1.54 -6.69
CA PRO A 149 13.12 2.34 -7.49
C PRO A 149 13.44 1.57 -8.79
N LEU A 150 13.38 2.28 -9.92
CA LEU A 150 13.92 1.79 -11.20
C LEU A 150 15.44 1.63 -11.14
#